data_AF-A0A6N2ENP8-F1
#
_entry.id   AF-A0A6N2ENP8-F1
#
_cell.length_a   1.000
_cell.length_b   1.000
_cell.length_c   1.000
_cell.angle_alpha   90.00
_cell.angle_beta   90.00
_cell.angle_gamma   90.00
#
_symmetry.space_group_name_H-M   'P 1'
#
loop_
_entity.id
_entity.type
_entity.pdbx_description
1 polymer ?
#
loop_
_entity_poly.entity_id
_entity_poly.type
_entity_poly.pdbx_seq_one_letter_code
_entity_poly.pdbx_strand_id
1 'polypeptide(L)'
;MAPTALLSVSNKEGLVPLAQGLLQAGYQLISSGGTASALQAAGLPVTKVAEHTGAPEILGGRVKTLHPRIHGGILARRSLASHQADLEDQGITPIDVVVVNLYPFRETVADPAVAFDTAIETIDIGGPAMVRAAAKNHADVAVLTSPGQYDAFLAALREGRVDEGLRRELALAAFEHTAGYDAAISAWLVSRLADQRAAAALGSGLAADQAVPLQLELPLRQSLRYGENPHQPALWYSLSDAGWGAAGQLQGKELSYNNLIDLDAALATVREFGYGGGAQPAAVVVKHTNPCGVAVGSGCAQALERALDADRLSAFGGIVALNTPVDAAAAELLSGLFLECVVAPGFDGAAREQLAAKANLRLLELDADAIANAPRRQLRSVLGGLLAQDLDDGAVDESAWQVVSERQADIETLDDLRFAWKLVRHVRSNAIVVAHRGQSLGIGAGQMNRVGSARLALEAAGQGARGAVLASDGFFPFDDTVRLAARHGIEAVIQPGGSVRDADSITACNELGLVMVVTGRRHFLH
;
A
#
# COMPACT_ATOMS: atom_id res chain seq x y z
N MET A 1 24.62 -38.06 -22.32
CA MET A 1 24.84 -36.75 -22.98
C MET A 1 25.14 -35.73 -21.90
N ALA A 2 25.92 -34.70 -22.20
CA ALA A 2 26.08 -33.56 -21.27
C ALA A 2 24.72 -32.86 -21.09
N PRO A 3 24.37 -32.40 -19.88
CA PRO A 3 23.13 -31.68 -19.65
C PRO A 3 23.12 -30.33 -20.39
N THR A 4 21.94 -29.80 -20.70
CA THR A 4 21.80 -28.59 -21.52
C THR A 4 21.08 -27.49 -20.73
N ALA A 5 21.63 -26.27 -20.77
CA ALA A 5 21.01 -25.09 -20.20
C ALA A 5 20.65 -24.08 -21.30
N LEU A 6 19.38 -23.66 -21.35
CA LEU A 6 18.89 -22.62 -22.25
C LEU A 6 18.81 -21.28 -21.52
N LEU A 7 19.58 -20.28 -21.96
CA LEU A 7 19.65 -18.96 -21.35
C LEU A 7 19.09 -17.89 -22.32
N SER A 8 18.05 -17.18 -21.92
CA SER A 8 17.44 -16.10 -22.71
C SER A 8 16.91 -15.01 -21.77
N VAL A 9 17.77 -14.05 -21.41
CA VAL A 9 17.48 -13.04 -20.38
C VAL A 9 17.49 -11.61 -20.94
N SER A 10 16.55 -10.79 -20.48
CA SER A 10 16.52 -9.33 -20.69
C SER A 10 17.43 -8.58 -19.71
N ASN A 11 17.34 -8.86 -18.40
CA ASN A 11 18.29 -8.41 -17.39
C ASN A 11 19.50 -9.35 -17.36
N LYS A 12 20.71 -8.81 -17.57
CA LYS A 12 21.98 -9.56 -17.66
C LYS A 12 22.73 -9.62 -16.33
N GLU A 13 22.17 -9.07 -15.25
CA GLU A 13 22.74 -9.16 -13.91
C GLU A 13 23.02 -10.61 -13.53
N GLY A 14 24.23 -10.90 -13.05
CA GLY A 14 24.64 -12.25 -12.65
C GLY A 14 24.76 -13.29 -13.77
N LEU A 15 24.51 -12.93 -15.04
CA LEU A 15 24.48 -13.87 -16.18
C LEU A 15 25.81 -14.60 -16.37
N VAL A 16 26.93 -13.88 -16.35
CA VAL A 16 28.27 -14.45 -16.61
C VAL A 16 28.69 -15.43 -15.49
N PRO A 17 28.60 -15.07 -14.20
CA PRO A 17 28.84 -16.03 -13.11
C PRO A 17 27.96 -17.28 -13.19
N LEU A 18 26.67 -17.12 -13.49
CA LEU A 18 25.74 -18.25 -13.67
C LEU A 18 26.20 -19.19 -14.79
N ALA A 19 26.49 -18.64 -15.97
CA ALA A 19 26.94 -19.41 -17.13
C ALA A 19 28.26 -20.15 -16.86
N GLN A 20 29.21 -19.51 -16.16
CA GLN A 20 30.45 -20.14 -15.74
C GLN A 20 30.20 -21.32 -14.80
N GLY A 21 29.33 -21.15 -13.79
CA GLY A 21 28.98 -22.23 -12.87
C GLY A 21 28.30 -23.42 -13.57
N LEU A 22 27.41 -23.16 -14.52
CA LEU A 22 26.79 -24.19 -15.36
C LEU A 22 27.81 -24.95 -16.20
N LEU A 23 28.73 -24.24 -16.87
CA LEU A 23 29.81 -24.86 -17.66
C LEU A 23 30.74 -25.72 -16.79
N GLN A 24 31.09 -25.25 -15.59
CA GLN A 24 31.90 -26.00 -14.63
C GLN A 24 31.18 -27.28 -14.16
N ALA A 25 29.86 -27.25 -14.06
CA ALA A 25 29.02 -28.42 -13.78
C ALA A 25 28.79 -29.33 -15.01
N GLY A 26 29.42 -29.02 -16.15
CA GLY A 26 29.38 -29.85 -17.37
C GLY A 26 28.19 -29.57 -18.30
N TYR A 27 27.46 -28.47 -18.11
CA TYR A 27 26.35 -28.11 -18.99
C TYR A 27 26.84 -27.55 -20.32
N GLN A 28 26.09 -27.84 -21.39
CA GLN A 28 26.18 -27.12 -22.65
C GLN A 28 25.21 -25.94 -22.64
N LEU A 29 25.63 -24.78 -23.15
CA LEU A 29 24.81 -23.58 -23.16
C LEU A 29 24.17 -23.37 -24.53
N ILE A 30 22.84 -23.18 -24.55
CA ILE A 30 22.09 -22.67 -25.68
C ILE A 30 21.60 -21.26 -25.32
N SER A 31 21.69 -20.30 -26.23
CA SER A 31 21.23 -18.94 -25.95
C SER A 31 20.72 -18.17 -27.16
N SER A 32 19.84 -17.20 -26.91
CA SER A 32 19.20 -16.37 -27.94
C SER A 32 19.84 -14.98 -28.03
N GLY A 33 19.84 -14.41 -29.25
CA GLY A 33 20.12 -12.99 -29.55
C GLY A 33 21.21 -12.31 -28.71
N GLY A 34 20.80 -11.31 -27.93
CA GLY A 34 21.68 -10.50 -27.08
C GLY A 34 22.28 -11.26 -25.89
N THR A 35 21.63 -12.32 -25.39
CA THR A 35 22.18 -13.14 -24.30
C THR A 35 23.39 -13.94 -24.81
N ALA A 36 23.27 -14.55 -25.99
CA ALA A 36 24.39 -15.25 -26.62
C ALA A 36 25.57 -14.31 -26.89
N SER A 37 25.29 -13.08 -27.33
CA SER A 37 26.32 -12.06 -27.59
C SER A 37 27.07 -11.66 -26.31
N ALA A 38 26.37 -11.49 -25.19
CA ALA A 38 26.99 -11.18 -23.90
C ALA A 38 27.88 -12.34 -23.40
N LEU A 39 27.43 -13.58 -23.54
CA LEU A 39 28.21 -14.77 -23.17
C LEU A 39 29.46 -14.94 -24.06
N GLN A 40 29.33 -14.72 -25.37
CA GLN A 40 30.46 -14.76 -26.32
C GLN A 40 31.48 -13.67 -26.03
N ALA A 41 31.04 -12.45 -25.70
CA ALA A 41 31.92 -11.34 -25.31
C ALA A 41 32.71 -11.65 -24.02
N ALA A 42 32.14 -12.45 -23.12
CA ALA A 42 32.80 -12.95 -21.93
C ALA A 42 33.70 -14.18 -22.20
N GLY A 43 33.86 -14.60 -23.46
CA GLY A 43 34.69 -15.74 -23.86
C GLY A 43 34.09 -17.11 -23.53
N LEU A 44 32.79 -17.18 -23.25
CA LEU A 44 32.12 -18.43 -22.87
C LEU A 44 31.57 -19.17 -24.10
N PRO A 45 31.74 -20.50 -24.19
CA PRO A 45 31.17 -21.28 -25.27
C PRO A 45 29.64 -21.32 -25.15
N VAL A 46 28.95 -21.00 -26.25
CA VAL A 46 27.50 -21.00 -26.32
C VAL A 46 27.02 -21.26 -27.74
N THR A 47 26.05 -22.16 -27.88
CA THR A 47 25.37 -22.46 -29.14
C THR A 47 24.21 -21.49 -29.31
N LYS A 48 24.09 -20.85 -30.49
CA LYS A 48 22.96 -19.96 -30.75
C LYS A 48 21.68 -20.77 -30.95
N VAL A 49 20.53 -20.26 -30.49
CA VAL A 49 19.23 -20.91 -30.72
C VAL A 49 18.99 -21.23 -32.20
N ALA A 50 19.32 -20.31 -33.12
CA ALA A 50 19.16 -20.53 -34.56
C ALA A 50 20.01 -21.70 -35.09
N GLU A 51 21.19 -21.92 -34.53
CA GLU A 51 22.05 -23.07 -34.87
C GLU A 51 21.46 -24.37 -34.33
N HIS A 52 20.97 -24.35 -33.09
CA HIS A 52 20.31 -25.49 -32.47
C HIS A 52 19.00 -25.90 -33.18
N THR A 53 18.17 -24.92 -33.55
CA THR A 53 16.88 -25.16 -34.21
C THR A 53 17.03 -25.41 -35.71
N GLY A 54 18.06 -24.86 -36.35
CA GLY A 54 18.17 -24.78 -37.81
C GLY A 54 17.26 -23.73 -38.44
N ALA A 55 16.56 -22.91 -37.64
CA ALA A 55 15.62 -21.89 -38.09
C ALA A 55 16.14 -20.48 -37.74
N PRO A 56 16.11 -19.52 -38.68
CA PRO A 56 16.52 -18.15 -38.40
C PRO A 56 15.52 -17.43 -37.49
N GLU A 57 15.97 -16.34 -36.89
CA GLU A 57 15.09 -15.38 -36.22
C GLU A 57 14.30 -14.57 -37.26
N ILE A 58 12.97 -14.51 -37.11
CA ILE A 58 12.06 -13.85 -38.07
C ILE A 58 11.16 -12.82 -37.38
N LEU A 59 10.49 -11.98 -38.17
CA LEU A 59 9.52 -10.96 -37.72
C LEU A 59 10.10 -9.99 -36.68
N GLY A 60 11.31 -9.48 -36.93
CA GLY A 60 11.97 -8.53 -36.03
C GLY A 60 12.33 -9.10 -34.66
N GLY A 61 12.46 -10.43 -34.55
CA GLY A 61 12.80 -11.11 -33.30
C GLY A 61 11.63 -11.59 -32.46
N ARG A 62 10.39 -11.39 -32.94
CA ARG A 62 9.17 -11.91 -32.32
C ARG A 62 9.12 -13.44 -32.30
N VAL A 63 9.72 -14.09 -33.30
CA VAL A 63 9.72 -15.56 -33.42
C VAL A 63 11.16 -16.04 -33.53
N LYS A 64 11.72 -16.47 -32.39
CA LYS A 64 13.09 -17.01 -32.26
C LYS A 64 13.16 -18.33 -31.51
N THR A 65 12.39 -18.48 -30.42
CA THR A 65 12.41 -19.67 -29.54
C THR A 65 11.16 -20.52 -29.61
N LEU A 66 10.10 -20.03 -30.28
CA LEU A 66 8.83 -20.74 -30.49
C LEU A 66 9.01 -21.87 -31.54
N HIS A 67 9.79 -22.88 -31.18
CA HIS A 67 10.19 -23.96 -32.07
C HIS A 67 10.10 -25.33 -31.37
N PRO A 68 9.68 -26.40 -32.08
CA PRO A 68 9.58 -27.75 -31.49
C PRO A 68 10.89 -28.28 -30.90
N ARG A 69 12.05 -27.95 -31.47
CA ARG A 69 13.35 -28.36 -30.87
C ARG A 69 13.61 -27.74 -29.50
N ILE A 70 13.13 -26.51 -29.26
CA ILE A 70 13.23 -25.87 -27.95
C ILE A 70 12.17 -26.44 -27.01
N HIS A 71 10.89 -26.34 -27.40
CA HIS A 71 9.80 -26.74 -26.52
C HIS A 71 9.72 -28.25 -26.30
N GLY A 72 10.07 -29.07 -27.29
CA GLY A 72 10.20 -30.52 -27.15
C GLY A 72 11.33 -30.90 -26.18
N GLY A 73 12.49 -30.24 -26.29
CA GLY A 73 13.60 -30.42 -25.35
C GLY A 73 13.22 -30.06 -23.91
N ILE A 74 12.34 -29.08 -23.71
CA ILE A 74 11.84 -28.66 -22.39
C ILE A 74 10.70 -29.57 -21.88
N LEU A 75 9.73 -29.92 -22.73
CA LEU A 75 8.46 -30.55 -22.31
C LEU A 75 8.49 -32.08 -22.30
N ALA A 76 9.49 -32.70 -22.91
CA ALA A 76 9.59 -34.14 -22.93
C ALA A 76 9.76 -34.69 -21.51
N ARG A 77 8.87 -35.61 -21.11
CA ARG A 77 8.96 -36.33 -19.85
C ARG A 77 9.96 -37.46 -20.01
N ARG A 78 11.07 -37.40 -19.27
CA ARG A 78 12.19 -38.33 -19.47
C ARG A 78 11.90 -39.74 -18.96
N SER A 79 10.97 -39.83 -18.02
CA SER A 79 10.44 -41.10 -17.50
C SER A 79 9.48 -41.83 -18.46
N LEU A 80 9.03 -41.19 -19.56
CA LEU A 80 8.10 -41.80 -20.52
C LEU A 80 8.84 -42.26 -21.78
N ALA A 81 8.82 -43.56 -22.04
CA ALA A 81 9.47 -44.16 -23.21
C ALA A 81 8.98 -43.59 -24.55
N SER A 82 7.69 -43.27 -24.67
CA SER A 82 7.14 -42.65 -25.89
C SER A 82 7.73 -41.26 -26.16
N HIS A 83 7.94 -40.45 -25.12
CA HIS A 83 8.55 -39.13 -25.28
C HIS A 83 10.04 -39.25 -25.63
N GLN A 84 10.75 -40.25 -25.09
CA GLN A 84 12.14 -40.49 -25.48
C GLN A 84 12.25 -40.89 -26.95
N ALA A 85 11.35 -41.77 -27.43
CA ALA A 85 11.29 -42.14 -28.84
C ALA A 85 11.03 -40.92 -29.73
N ASP A 86 10.08 -40.05 -29.36
CA ASP A 86 9.80 -38.81 -30.11
C ASP A 86 11.03 -37.88 -30.17
N LEU A 87 11.77 -37.75 -29.07
CA LEU A 87 13.00 -36.95 -29.06
C LEU A 87 14.08 -37.53 -29.98
N GLU A 88 14.29 -38.85 -29.93
CA GLU A 88 15.26 -39.55 -30.76
C GLU A 88 14.91 -39.45 -32.25
N ASP A 89 13.67 -39.75 -32.63
CA ASP A 89 13.17 -39.71 -34.01
C ASP A 89 13.29 -38.31 -34.63
N GLN A 90 13.12 -37.26 -33.81
CA GLN A 90 13.18 -35.87 -34.26
C GLN A 90 14.56 -35.22 -34.06
N GLY A 91 15.53 -35.94 -33.48
CA GLY A 91 16.86 -35.42 -33.17
C GLY A 91 16.83 -34.24 -32.20
N ILE A 92 15.98 -34.29 -31.18
CA ILE A 92 15.78 -33.23 -30.19
C ILE A 92 16.56 -33.56 -28.91
N THR A 93 17.44 -32.66 -28.49
CA THR A 93 18.18 -32.79 -27.22
C THR A 93 17.32 -32.30 -26.05
N PRO A 94 17.22 -33.06 -24.94
CA PRO A 94 16.60 -32.57 -23.71
C PRO A 94 17.28 -31.30 -23.17
N ILE A 95 16.49 -30.43 -22.54
CA ILE A 95 16.95 -29.26 -21.82
C ILE A 95 16.70 -29.49 -20.32
N ASP A 96 17.72 -29.23 -19.50
CA ASP A 96 17.74 -29.49 -18.06
C ASP A 96 17.47 -28.22 -17.25
N VAL A 97 17.96 -27.09 -17.74
CA VAL A 97 17.84 -25.78 -17.06
C VAL A 97 17.37 -24.74 -18.06
N VAL A 98 16.36 -23.95 -17.67
CA VAL A 98 15.86 -22.82 -18.45
C VAL A 98 16.02 -21.56 -17.61
N VAL A 99 16.78 -20.58 -18.11
CA VAL A 99 17.02 -19.29 -17.46
C VAL A 99 16.44 -18.19 -18.31
N VAL A 100 15.33 -17.61 -17.86
CA VAL A 100 14.56 -16.62 -18.62
C VAL A 100 13.99 -15.57 -17.68
N ASN A 101 14.46 -14.32 -17.79
CA ASN A 101 13.75 -13.17 -17.25
C ASN A 101 13.17 -12.34 -18.42
N LEU A 102 11.95 -11.86 -18.22
CA LEU A 102 11.11 -11.30 -19.29
C LEU A 102 11.54 -9.88 -19.67
N TYR A 103 11.00 -9.37 -20.77
CA TYR A 103 11.18 -7.96 -21.13
C TYR A 103 10.58 -7.06 -20.04
N PRO A 104 11.20 -5.89 -19.77
CA PRO A 104 10.85 -5.02 -18.66
C PRO A 104 9.59 -4.21 -18.98
N PHE A 105 8.45 -4.91 -19.13
CA PHE A 105 7.18 -4.29 -19.52
C PHE A 105 6.73 -3.30 -18.45
N ARG A 106 6.82 -3.66 -17.16
CA ARG A 106 6.44 -2.79 -16.03
C ARG A 106 7.24 -1.50 -16.02
N GLU A 107 8.55 -1.61 -16.20
CA GLU A 107 9.46 -0.47 -16.24
C GLU A 107 9.19 0.41 -17.47
N THR A 108 8.85 -0.20 -18.61
CA THR A 108 8.51 0.52 -19.84
C THR A 108 7.20 1.29 -19.70
N VAL A 109 6.17 0.71 -19.07
CA VAL A 109 4.87 1.36 -18.87
C VAL A 109 4.79 2.24 -17.63
N ALA A 110 5.84 2.26 -16.80
CA ALA A 110 5.99 3.22 -15.72
C ALA A 110 6.15 4.65 -16.24
N ASP A 111 6.64 4.84 -17.48
CA ASP A 111 6.57 6.13 -18.17
C ASP A 111 5.11 6.40 -18.62
N PRO A 112 4.41 7.37 -18.02
CA PRO A 112 3.04 7.69 -18.41
C PRO A 112 2.94 8.20 -19.87
N ALA A 113 4.04 8.66 -20.45
CA ALA A 113 4.12 9.15 -21.83
C ALA A 113 4.45 8.05 -22.86
N VAL A 114 4.65 6.78 -22.44
CA VAL A 114 4.99 5.71 -23.37
C VAL A 114 3.93 5.57 -24.48
N ALA A 115 4.39 5.52 -25.73
CA ALA A 115 3.51 5.33 -26.87
C ALA A 115 2.90 3.92 -26.85
N PHE A 116 1.64 3.81 -27.31
CA PHE A 116 0.91 2.54 -27.30
C PHE A 116 1.67 1.42 -28.02
N ASP A 117 2.12 1.69 -29.25
CA ASP A 117 2.85 0.70 -30.06
C ASP A 117 4.18 0.28 -29.42
N THR A 118 4.88 1.20 -28.75
CA THR A 118 6.13 0.89 -28.04
C THR A 118 5.91 -0.07 -26.88
N ALA A 119 4.85 0.14 -26.11
CA ALA A 119 4.47 -0.79 -25.04
C ALA A 119 4.05 -2.15 -25.61
N ILE A 120 3.31 -2.19 -26.72
CA ILE A 120 2.92 -3.43 -27.40
C ILE A 120 4.14 -4.24 -27.88
N GLU A 121 5.16 -3.61 -28.46
CA GLU A 121 6.40 -4.30 -28.87
C GLU A 121 7.22 -4.85 -27.68
N THR A 122 6.97 -4.35 -26.47
CA THR A 122 7.67 -4.80 -25.26
C THR A 122 7.02 -6.05 -24.65
N ILE A 123 5.88 -6.49 -25.16
CA ILE A 123 5.21 -7.72 -24.73
C ILE A 123 5.98 -8.94 -25.24
N ASP A 124 6.59 -9.69 -24.32
CA ASP A 124 7.32 -10.91 -24.62
C ASP A 124 6.36 -12.09 -24.82
N ILE A 125 6.55 -12.83 -25.91
CA ILE A 125 5.79 -14.05 -26.22
C ILE A 125 6.64 -15.30 -25.99
N GLY A 126 7.90 -15.27 -26.43
CA GLY A 126 8.79 -16.43 -26.35
C GLY A 126 9.23 -16.72 -24.91
N GLY A 127 9.52 -15.68 -24.13
CA GLY A 127 9.91 -15.78 -22.73
C GLY A 127 8.85 -16.52 -21.88
N PRO A 128 7.61 -16.01 -21.80
CA PRO A 128 6.56 -16.66 -21.01
C PRO A 128 6.24 -18.07 -21.49
N ALA A 129 6.31 -18.33 -22.80
CA ALA A 129 6.12 -19.68 -23.35
C ALA A 129 7.19 -20.67 -22.83
N MET A 130 8.47 -20.27 -22.81
CA MET A 130 9.56 -21.10 -22.30
C MET A 130 9.48 -21.29 -20.79
N VAL A 131 9.20 -20.21 -20.03
CA VAL A 131 9.05 -20.24 -18.57
C VAL A 131 7.94 -21.22 -18.17
N ARG A 132 6.75 -21.10 -18.78
CA ARG A 132 5.60 -21.98 -18.49
C ARG A 132 5.87 -23.43 -18.92
N ALA A 133 6.56 -23.64 -20.03
CA ALA A 133 6.93 -24.98 -20.48
C ALA A 133 7.87 -25.67 -19.49
N ALA A 134 8.89 -24.96 -19.00
CA ALA A 134 9.85 -25.49 -18.04
C ALA A 134 9.21 -25.74 -16.67
N ALA A 135 8.41 -24.78 -16.18
CA ALA A 135 7.67 -24.92 -14.93
C ALA A 135 6.67 -26.09 -14.97
N LYS A 136 5.97 -26.30 -16.10
CA LYS A 136 5.10 -27.47 -16.29
C LYS A 136 5.86 -28.79 -16.19
N ASN A 137 7.09 -28.85 -16.69
CA ASN A 137 7.91 -30.06 -16.69
C ASN A 137 8.95 -30.07 -15.56
N HIS A 138 8.62 -29.48 -14.40
CA HIS A 138 9.52 -29.38 -13.25
C HIS A 138 10.03 -30.73 -12.72
N ALA A 139 9.43 -31.85 -13.13
CA ALA A 139 9.94 -33.18 -12.79
C ALA A 139 11.38 -33.37 -13.32
N ASP A 140 11.64 -32.84 -14.53
CA ASP A 140 12.87 -33.04 -15.29
C ASP A 140 13.65 -31.74 -15.55
N VAL A 141 13.04 -30.56 -15.40
CA VAL A 141 13.63 -29.26 -15.77
C VAL A 141 13.61 -28.27 -14.59
N ALA A 142 14.73 -27.59 -14.34
CA ALA A 142 14.78 -26.45 -13.43
C ALA A 142 14.60 -25.13 -14.19
N VAL A 143 13.81 -24.20 -13.65
CA VAL A 143 13.55 -22.89 -14.27
C VAL A 143 13.97 -21.75 -13.35
N LEU A 144 14.70 -20.77 -13.88
CA LEU A 144 15.13 -19.57 -13.17
C LEU A 144 14.58 -18.34 -13.89
N THR A 145 13.82 -17.51 -13.17
CA THR A 145 13.14 -16.31 -13.69
C THR A 145 13.70 -14.99 -13.17
N SER A 146 14.59 -15.01 -12.18
CA SER A 146 15.19 -13.80 -11.59
C SER A 146 16.67 -13.99 -11.23
N PRO A 147 17.52 -12.95 -11.37
CA PRO A 147 18.91 -12.99 -10.91
C PRO A 147 19.08 -13.38 -9.44
N GLY A 148 18.12 -13.03 -8.57
CA GLY A 148 18.15 -13.38 -7.15
C GLY A 148 18.12 -14.88 -6.87
N GLN A 149 17.79 -15.72 -7.86
CA GLN A 149 17.77 -17.18 -7.72
C GLN A 149 19.12 -17.83 -8.06
N TYR A 150 20.05 -17.10 -8.68
CA TYR A 150 21.24 -17.69 -9.32
C TYR A 150 22.19 -18.31 -8.30
N ASP A 151 22.52 -17.59 -7.23
CA ASP A 151 23.49 -18.06 -6.23
C ASP A 151 23.01 -19.29 -5.47
N ALA A 152 21.74 -19.28 -5.04
CA ALA A 152 21.12 -20.41 -4.36
C ALA A 152 21.06 -21.65 -5.27
N PHE A 153 20.71 -21.45 -6.54
CA PHE A 153 20.69 -22.53 -7.53
C PHE A 153 22.09 -23.11 -7.77
N LEU A 154 23.11 -22.26 -7.95
CA LEU A 154 24.50 -22.71 -8.14
C LEU A 154 25.05 -23.45 -6.91
N ALA A 155 24.67 -23.03 -5.70
CA ALA A 155 25.01 -23.76 -4.47
C ALA A 155 24.36 -25.15 -4.45
N ALA A 156 23.06 -25.22 -4.71
CA ALA A 156 22.35 -26.49 -4.79
C ALA A 156 22.91 -27.41 -5.90
N LEU A 157 23.28 -26.86 -7.05
CA LEU A 157 23.88 -27.59 -8.16
C LEU A 157 25.22 -28.24 -7.79
N ARG A 158 26.11 -27.47 -7.15
CA ARG A 158 27.42 -27.98 -6.69
C ARG A 158 27.29 -29.10 -5.67
N GLU A 159 26.25 -29.06 -4.86
CA GLU A 159 25.98 -30.05 -3.82
C GLU A 159 25.15 -31.24 -4.33
N GLY A 160 24.76 -31.26 -5.61
CA GLY A 160 23.89 -32.30 -6.17
C GLY A 160 22.45 -32.26 -5.61
N ARG A 161 22.03 -31.12 -5.05
CA ARG A 161 20.74 -30.89 -4.39
C ARG A 161 19.72 -30.14 -5.25
N VAL A 162 19.86 -30.19 -6.58
CA VAL A 162 18.76 -29.82 -7.48
C VAL A 162 17.80 -30.99 -7.53
N ASP A 163 17.06 -31.18 -6.44
CA ASP A 163 16.10 -32.26 -6.26
C ASP A 163 14.69 -31.84 -6.72
N GLU A 164 13.72 -32.73 -6.55
CA GLU A 164 12.32 -32.49 -6.90
C GLU A 164 11.72 -31.32 -6.09
N GLY A 165 12.13 -31.15 -4.84
CA GLY A 165 11.65 -30.08 -3.95
C GLY A 165 12.03 -28.71 -4.50
N LEU A 166 13.33 -28.51 -4.77
CA LEU A 166 13.81 -27.25 -5.33
C LEU A 166 13.19 -26.96 -6.70
N ARG A 167 13.04 -27.97 -7.58
CA ARG A 167 12.40 -27.75 -8.89
C ARG A 167 10.93 -27.33 -8.77
N ARG A 168 10.20 -27.85 -7.78
CA ARG A 168 8.81 -27.42 -7.51
C ARG A 168 8.73 -25.98 -7.02
N GLU A 169 9.63 -25.57 -6.12
CA GLU A 169 9.72 -24.18 -5.65
C GLU A 169 10.03 -23.21 -6.80
N LEU A 170 11.00 -23.57 -7.65
CA LEU A 170 11.35 -22.82 -8.85
C LEU A 170 10.18 -22.74 -9.84
N ALA A 171 9.41 -23.83 -10.01
CA ALA A 171 8.23 -23.85 -10.87
C ALA A 171 7.09 -22.98 -10.34
N LEU A 172 6.88 -22.94 -9.02
CA LEU A 172 5.93 -22.01 -8.39
C LEU A 172 6.33 -20.56 -8.69
N ALA A 173 7.57 -20.20 -8.40
CA ALA A 173 8.09 -18.86 -8.66
C ALA A 173 7.99 -18.46 -10.15
N ALA A 174 8.19 -19.42 -11.06
CA ALA A 174 8.03 -19.20 -12.49
C ALA A 174 6.57 -18.92 -12.91
N PHE A 175 5.59 -19.64 -12.36
CA PHE A 175 4.18 -19.36 -12.63
C PHE A 175 3.72 -18.03 -12.02
N GLU A 176 4.14 -17.72 -10.80
CA GLU A 176 3.91 -16.41 -10.16
C GLU A 176 4.47 -15.27 -11.01
N HIS A 177 5.71 -15.43 -11.52
CA HIS A 177 6.33 -14.44 -12.39
C HIS A 177 5.51 -14.17 -13.66
N THR A 178 5.02 -15.22 -14.35
CA THR A 178 4.19 -15.04 -15.54
C THR A 178 2.79 -14.52 -15.23
N ALA A 179 2.21 -14.90 -14.09
CA ALA A 179 0.91 -14.38 -13.67
C ALA A 179 0.99 -12.87 -13.41
N GLY A 180 2.04 -12.40 -12.73
CA GLY A 180 2.25 -10.98 -12.54
C GLY A 180 2.56 -10.23 -13.84
N TYR A 181 3.30 -10.84 -14.76
CA TYR A 181 3.58 -10.24 -16.07
C TYR A 181 2.29 -9.99 -16.88
N ASP A 182 1.43 -11.01 -17.00
CA ASP A 182 0.16 -10.89 -17.70
C ASP A 182 -0.82 -9.94 -17.00
N ALA A 183 -0.81 -9.90 -15.67
CA ALA A 183 -1.61 -8.94 -14.89
C ALA A 183 -1.20 -7.49 -15.19
N ALA A 184 0.11 -7.21 -15.26
CA ALA A 184 0.62 -5.88 -15.60
C ALA A 184 0.21 -5.45 -17.02
N ILE A 185 0.28 -6.36 -18.01
CA ILE A 185 -0.19 -6.11 -19.37
C ILE A 185 -1.69 -5.79 -19.37
N SER A 186 -2.48 -6.61 -18.67
CA SER A 186 -3.93 -6.43 -18.62
C SER A 186 -4.32 -5.10 -17.95
N ALA A 187 -3.69 -4.76 -16.83
CA ALA A 187 -3.94 -3.52 -16.11
C ALA A 187 -3.62 -2.29 -16.97
N TRP A 188 -2.48 -2.31 -17.67
CA TRP A 188 -2.09 -1.23 -18.57
C TRP A 188 -3.04 -1.07 -19.76
N LEU A 189 -3.41 -2.18 -20.42
CA LEU A 189 -4.36 -2.15 -21.54
C LEU A 189 -5.73 -1.61 -21.10
N VAL A 190 -6.23 -2.02 -19.94
CA VAL A 190 -7.49 -1.53 -19.39
C VAL A 190 -7.44 -0.02 -19.16
N SER A 191 -6.38 0.49 -18.54
CA SER A 191 -6.19 1.92 -18.30
C SER A 191 -6.16 2.72 -19.62
N ARG A 192 -5.37 2.28 -20.61
CA ARG A 192 -5.27 2.99 -21.90
C ARG A 192 -6.57 2.96 -22.70
N LEU A 193 -7.30 1.86 -22.67
CA LEU A 193 -8.61 1.76 -23.33
C LEU A 193 -9.67 2.59 -22.62
N ALA A 194 -9.61 2.71 -21.29
CA ALA A 194 -10.47 3.62 -20.52
C ALA A 194 -10.19 5.08 -20.89
N ASP A 195 -8.92 5.51 -20.98
CA ASP A 195 -8.54 6.86 -21.41
C ASP A 195 -9.07 7.20 -22.80
N GLN A 196 -8.91 6.28 -23.76
CA GLN A 196 -9.43 6.46 -25.13
C GLN A 196 -10.96 6.60 -25.15
N ARG A 197 -11.67 5.82 -24.32
CA ARG A 197 -13.14 5.91 -24.18
C ARG A 197 -13.58 7.21 -23.51
N ALA A 198 -12.87 7.64 -22.47
CA ALA A 198 -13.13 8.91 -21.78
C ALA A 198 -12.89 10.11 -22.71
N ALA A 199 -11.80 10.09 -23.49
CA ALA A 199 -11.51 11.11 -24.49
C ALA A 199 -12.56 11.16 -25.62
N ALA A 200 -13.13 10.02 -26.00
CA ALA A 200 -14.23 9.94 -26.96
C ALA A 200 -15.59 10.37 -26.37
N ALA A 201 -15.77 10.27 -25.06
CA ALA A 201 -17.01 10.61 -24.35
C ALA A 201 -16.94 12.02 -23.73
N LEU A 202 -16.81 13.05 -24.57
CA LEU A 202 -17.04 14.44 -24.16
C LEU A 202 -18.51 14.64 -23.76
N GLY A 203 -18.86 14.46 -22.47
CA GLY A 203 -20.06 15.05 -21.89
C GLY A 203 -21.02 14.21 -21.04
N SER A 204 -20.73 12.95 -20.68
CA SER A 204 -21.57 12.25 -19.68
C SER A 204 -20.73 11.70 -18.55
N GLY A 205 -20.82 12.39 -17.40
CA GLY A 205 -20.28 11.94 -16.12
C GLY A 205 -20.88 10.60 -15.74
N LEU A 206 -20.08 9.55 -15.92
CA LEU A 206 -20.00 8.28 -15.20
C LEU A 206 -18.84 7.54 -15.89
N ALA A 207 -17.60 7.91 -15.56
CA ALA A 207 -16.42 7.32 -16.18
C ALA A 207 -16.21 5.87 -15.69
N ALA A 208 -16.67 4.94 -16.52
CA ALA A 208 -15.89 3.80 -17.01
C ALA A 208 -15.21 2.82 -16.03
N ASP A 209 -15.76 2.54 -14.84
CA ASP A 209 -15.44 1.30 -14.11
C ASP A 209 -16.22 0.11 -14.71
N GLN A 210 -15.99 -0.16 -16.00
CA GLN A 210 -16.63 -1.27 -16.72
C GLN A 210 -15.96 -2.59 -16.36
N ALA A 211 -16.57 -3.37 -15.46
CA ALA A 211 -16.49 -4.84 -15.40
C ALA A 211 -15.11 -5.49 -15.68
N VAL A 212 -14.03 -4.93 -15.17
CA VAL A 212 -12.71 -5.57 -15.19
C VAL A 212 -12.53 -6.34 -13.88
N PRO A 213 -12.03 -7.59 -13.90
CA PRO A 213 -11.68 -8.29 -12.67
C PRO A 213 -10.67 -7.48 -11.86
N LEU A 214 -10.91 -7.37 -10.55
CA LEU A 214 -9.93 -6.79 -9.63
C LEU A 214 -8.72 -7.73 -9.54
N GLN A 215 -7.57 -7.26 -10.03
CA GLN A 215 -6.29 -7.95 -9.91
C GLN A 215 -5.44 -7.24 -8.87
N LEU A 216 -5.08 -7.94 -7.80
CA LEU A 216 -4.19 -7.44 -6.74
C LEU A 216 -2.91 -8.24 -6.76
N GLU A 217 -1.80 -7.55 -7.01
CA GLU A 217 -0.47 -8.12 -6.88
C GLU A 217 0.31 -7.28 -5.88
N LEU A 218 0.47 -7.84 -4.68
CA LEU A 218 1.27 -7.25 -3.61
C LEU A 218 2.27 -8.31 -3.16
N PRO A 219 3.58 -8.04 -3.17
CA PRO A 219 4.54 -9.00 -2.67
C PRO A 219 4.42 -9.14 -1.14
N LEU A 220 4.71 -10.34 -0.63
CA LEU A 220 4.79 -10.57 0.80
C LEU A 220 5.93 -9.74 1.38
N ARG A 221 5.62 -8.84 2.32
CA ARG A 221 6.60 -8.01 3.01
C ARG A 221 7.18 -8.74 4.22
N GLN A 222 6.31 -9.29 5.07
CA GLN A 222 6.71 -10.09 6.23
C GLN A 222 5.54 -10.94 6.77
N SER A 223 5.86 -12.03 7.45
CA SER A 223 4.92 -12.70 8.34
C SER A 223 4.79 -11.89 9.64
N LEU A 224 3.57 -11.72 10.14
CA LEU A 224 3.32 -11.07 11.42
C LEU A 224 3.22 -12.12 12.52
N ARG A 225 3.59 -11.74 13.75
CA ARG A 225 3.52 -12.64 14.92
C ARG A 225 2.12 -13.25 15.10
N TYR A 226 1.09 -12.46 14.85
CA TYR A 226 -0.33 -12.82 14.80
C TYR A 226 -1.12 -11.65 14.17
N GLY A 227 -2.41 -11.85 13.90
CA GLY A 227 -3.36 -10.86 13.41
C GLY A 227 -3.84 -9.92 14.51
N GLU A 228 -5.13 -9.60 14.56
CA GLU A 228 -5.67 -8.77 15.65
C GLU A 228 -5.50 -9.46 17.01
N ASN A 229 -5.59 -10.80 17.03
CA ASN A 229 -5.53 -11.62 18.24
C ASN A 229 -4.49 -12.75 18.12
N PRO A 230 -3.87 -13.20 19.25
CA PRO A 230 -2.78 -14.18 19.23
C PRO A 230 -3.04 -15.52 18.54
N HIS A 231 -4.29 -15.95 18.45
CA HIS A 231 -4.67 -17.22 17.82
C HIS A 231 -4.86 -17.12 16.30
N GLN A 232 -4.78 -15.92 15.73
CA GLN A 232 -4.96 -15.65 14.31
C GLN A 232 -3.58 -15.47 13.66
N PRO A 233 -3.14 -16.31 12.72
CA PRO A 233 -1.94 -16.03 11.94
C PRO A 233 -2.18 -14.85 10.99
N ALA A 234 -1.14 -14.07 10.68
CA ALA A 234 -1.25 -12.95 9.76
C ALA A 234 0.01 -12.74 8.91
N LEU A 235 -0.19 -12.18 7.73
CA LEU A 235 0.84 -11.84 6.75
C LEU A 235 0.63 -10.38 6.34
N TRP A 236 1.71 -9.65 6.11
CA TRP A 236 1.67 -8.29 5.59
C TRP A 236 2.22 -8.25 4.16
N TYR A 237 1.40 -7.78 3.23
CA TYR A 237 1.76 -7.58 1.82
C TYR A 237 1.84 -6.09 1.53
N SER A 238 2.87 -5.64 0.79
CA SER A 238 3.07 -4.22 0.51
C SER A 238 4.02 -3.99 -0.66
N LEU A 239 3.84 -2.90 -1.38
CA LEU A 239 4.83 -2.40 -2.36
C LEU A 239 6.03 -1.82 -1.60
N SER A 240 7.25 -2.03 -2.08
CA SER A 240 8.47 -1.61 -1.37
C SER A 240 8.72 -0.09 -1.38
N ASP A 241 8.10 0.63 -2.31
CA ASP A 241 8.32 2.05 -2.63
C ASP A 241 7.07 2.92 -2.41
N ALA A 242 6.04 2.37 -1.77
CA ALA A 242 4.78 3.07 -1.50
C ALA A 242 4.23 2.79 -0.09
N GLY A 243 3.66 3.83 0.52
CA GLY A 243 3.04 3.81 1.84
C GLY A 243 3.93 3.16 2.90
N TRP A 244 3.32 2.32 3.74
CA TRP A 244 4.01 1.64 4.85
C TRP A 244 5.13 0.68 4.41
N GLY A 245 5.11 0.19 3.17
CA GLY A 245 6.17 -0.71 2.69
C GLY A 245 7.51 0.00 2.49
N ALA A 246 7.47 1.31 2.25
CA ALA A 246 8.63 2.19 2.16
C ALA A 246 9.02 2.85 3.50
N ALA A 247 8.29 2.58 4.59
CA ALA A 247 8.61 3.14 5.90
C ALA A 247 9.95 2.60 6.43
N GLY A 248 10.81 3.51 6.90
CA GLY A 248 12.06 3.19 7.57
C GLY A 248 11.82 2.93 9.05
N GLN A 249 11.89 1.67 9.50
CA GLN A 249 11.88 1.36 10.93
C GLN A 249 13.28 1.57 11.52
N LEU A 250 13.46 2.67 12.26
CA LEU A 250 14.76 3.09 12.80
C LEU A 250 15.17 2.33 14.07
N GLN A 251 14.20 1.85 14.84
CA GLN A 251 14.41 1.04 16.05
C GLN A 251 13.13 0.29 16.45
N GLY A 252 13.21 -0.48 17.55
CA GLY A 252 12.08 -1.16 18.16
C GLY A 252 11.90 -2.61 17.70
N LYS A 253 10.88 -3.26 18.25
CA LYS A 253 10.47 -4.62 17.86
C LYS A 253 9.81 -4.63 16.49
N GLU A 254 9.64 -5.81 15.90
CA GLU A 254 8.78 -5.98 14.71
C GLU A 254 7.38 -5.39 14.92
N LEU A 255 6.80 -4.84 13.86
CA LEU A 255 5.43 -4.31 13.84
C LEU A 255 4.42 -5.46 13.97
N SER A 256 3.41 -5.27 14.82
CA SER A 256 2.24 -6.16 14.87
C SER A 256 1.15 -5.73 13.88
N TYR A 257 0.16 -6.59 13.66
CA TYR A 257 -1.04 -6.25 12.89
C TYR A 257 -1.72 -4.99 13.43
N ASN A 258 -1.92 -4.93 14.75
CA ASN A 258 -2.56 -3.78 15.40
C ASN A 258 -1.71 -2.52 15.29
N ASN A 259 -0.37 -2.64 15.29
CA ASN A 259 0.47 -1.47 15.03
C ASN A 259 0.24 -0.90 13.62
N LEU A 260 0.12 -1.75 12.60
CA LEU A 260 -0.08 -1.29 11.23
C LEU A 260 -1.42 -0.56 11.05
N ILE A 261 -2.53 -1.10 11.57
CA ILE A 261 -3.84 -0.44 11.45
C ILE A 261 -3.95 0.85 12.28
N ASP A 262 -3.28 0.93 13.44
CA ASP A 262 -3.27 2.13 14.27
C ASP A 262 -2.33 3.20 13.68
N LEU A 263 -1.21 2.80 13.08
CA LEU A 263 -0.32 3.69 12.32
C LEU A 263 -1.06 4.30 11.12
N ASP A 264 -1.83 3.49 10.39
CA ASP A 264 -2.62 3.95 9.24
C ASP A 264 -3.66 4.99 9.65
N ALA A 265 -4.42 4.74 10.73
CA ALA A 265 -5.37 5.70 11.28
C ALA A 265 -4.68 6.99 11.78
N ALA A 266 -3.52 6.87 12.44
CA ALA A 266 -2.78 8.02 12.95
C ALA A 266 -2.25 8.90 11.81
N LEU A 267 -1.71 8.27 10.76
CA LEU A 267 -1.23 8.98 9.57
C LEU A 267 -2.37 9.64 8.80
N ALA A 268 -3.49 8.94 8.58
CA ALA A 268 -4.66 9.51 7.91
C ALA A 268 -5.16 10.77 8.62
N THR A 269 -5.20 10.75 9.96
CA THR A 269 -5.65 11.89 10.78
C THR A 269 -4.65 13.04 10.73
N VAL A 270 -3.35 12.79 10.91
CA VAL A 270 -2.36 13.89 11.02
C VAL A 270 -2.18 14.64 9.70
N ARG A 271 -2.44 13.96 8.57
CA ARG A 271 -2.33 14.53 7.22
C ARG A 271 -3.38 15.60 6.91
N GLU A 272 -4.46 15.72 7.70
CA GLU A 272 -5.42 16.84 7.62
C GLU A 272 -4.76 18.23 7.84
N PHE A 273 -3.55 18.23 8.40
CA PHE A 273 -2.75 19.40 8.72
C PHE A 273 -1.49 19.54 7.84
N GLY A 274 -1.41 18.77 6.74
CA GLY A 274 -0.22 18.64 5.90
C GLY A 274 0.77 17.61 6.44
N TYR A 275 1.86 17.37 5.71
CA TYR A 275 2.92 16.42 6.10
C TYR A 275 4.28 16.83 5.53
N GLY A 276 5.30 16.88 6.38
CA GLY A 276 6.66 17.30 6.01
C GLY A 276 6.83 18.82 5.95
N GLY A 277 7.62 19.30 4.98
CA GLY A 277 7.96 20.71 4.83
C GLY A 277 6.74 21.61 4.57
N GLY A 278 6.57 22.66 5.38
CA GLY A 278 5.48 23.63 5.23
C GLY A 278 4.14 23.21 5.85
N ALA A 279 4.08 22.06 6.51
CA ALA A 279 2.89 21.62 7.25
C ALA A 279 2.65 22.48 8.51
N GLN A 280 1.38 22.62 8.92
CA GLN A 280 1.04 23.16 10.24
C GLN A 280 1.41 22.10 11.29
N PRO A 281 2.29 22.37 12.28
CA PRO A 281 2.70 21.36 13.24
C PRO A 281 1.50 20.76 13.97
N ALA A 282 1.33 19.44 13.84
CA ALA A 282 0.23 18.69 14.40
C ALA A 282 0.72 17.35 14.96
N ALA A 283 0.04 16.92 16.02
CA ALA A 283 0.25 15.61 16.64
C ALA A 283 -1.08 14.91 16.81
N VAL A 284 -1.06 13.59 16.57
CA VAL A 284 -2.20 12.70 16.75
C VAL A 284 -1.76 11.53 17.61
N VAL A 285 -2.58 11.18 18.60
CA VAL A 285 -2.43 9.99 19.43
C VAL A 285 -3.60 9.06 19.12
N VAL A 286 -3.31 7.86 18.62
CA VAL A 286 -4.31 6.83 18.28
C VAL A 286 -4.20 5.64 19.23
N LYS A 287 -5.35 5.04 19.50
CA LYS A 287 -5.45 3.72 20.12
C LYS A 287 -6.66 2.97 19.54
N HIS A 288 -6.45 1.75 19.06
CA HIS A 288 -7.51 0.93 18.47
C HIS A 288 -8.27 1.64 17.34
N THR A 289 -7.51 2.22 16.41
CA THR A 289 -7.94 2.92 15.20
C THR A 289 -8.74 4.20 15.42
N ASN A 290 -8.87 4.67 16.67
CA ASN A 290 -9.53 5.92 16.99
C ASN A 290 -8.51 6.92 17.56
N PRO A 291 -8.55 8.20 17.13
CA PRO A 291 -7.79 9.24 17.79
C PRO A 291 -8.34 9.44 19.21
N CYS A 292 -7.45 9.45 20.19
CA CYS A 292 -7.76 9.83 21.57
C CYS A 292 -7.30 11.25 21.90
N GLY A 293 -6.33 11.78 21.16
CA GLY A 293 -5.88 13.16 21.31
C GLY A 293 -5.28 13.71 20.03
N VAL A 294 -5.71 14.90 19.63
CA VAL A 294 -5.23 15.60 18.43
C VAL A 294 -5.06 17.07 18.74
N ALA A 295 -3.95 17.65 18.31
CA ALA A 295 -3.75 19.08 18.44
C ALA A 295 -2.81 19.64 17.37
N VAL A 296 -2.99 20.92 17.07
CA VAL A 296 -2.01 21.75 16.37
C VAL A 296 -1.20 22.61 17.36
N GLY A 297 -0.02 23.02 16.95
CA GLY A 297 0.86 23.87 17.76
C GLY A 297 1.77 24.76 16.93
N SER A 298 2.48 25.67 17.60
CA SER A 298 3.53 26.50 17.00
C SER A 298 4.79 25.71 16.65
N GLY A 299 4.90 24.47 17.10
CA GLY A 299 6.00 23.55 16.82
C GLY A 299 5.64 22.12 17.23
N CYS A 300 6.51 21.16 16.87
CA CYS A 300 6.30 19.72 17.07
C CYS A 300 6.04 19.36 18.55
N ALA A 301 6.89 19.85 19.47
CA ALA A 301 6.76 19.59 20.90
C ALA A 301 5.44 20.14 21.50
N GLN A 302 5.06 21.37 21.14
CA GLN A 302 3.81 21.96 21.64
C GLN A 302 2.57 21.23 21.11
N ALA A 303 2.57 20.87 19.82
CA ALA A 303 1.47 20.09 19.24
C ALA A 303 1.35 18.73 19.97
N LEU A 304 2.47 18.06 20.22
CA LEU A 304 2.52 16.80 20.94
C LEU A 304 2.01 16.91 22.38
N GLU A 305 2.51 17.88 23.16
CA GLU A 305 2.07 18.10 24.53
C GLU A 305 0.56 18.28 24.62
N ARG A 306 0.00 19.11 23.74
CA ARG A 306 -1.44 19.36 23.66
C ARG A 306 -2.22 18.13 23.23
N ALA A 307 -1.73 17.35 22.25
CA ALA A 307 -2.40 16.11 21.85
C ALA A 307 -2.40 15.08 22.98
N LEU A 308 -1.33 15.01 23.78
CA LEU A 308 -1.27 14.15 24.97
C LEU A 308 -2.21 14.63 26.07
N ASP A 309 -2.29 15.94 26.32
CA ASP A 309 -3.17 16.55 27.33
C ASP A 309 -4.66 16.36 27.03
N ALA A 310 -5.03 16.10 25.78
CA ALA A 310 -6.41 15.81 25.40
C ALA A 310 -6.95 14.55 26.11
N ASP A 311 -6.14 13.48 26.20
CA ASP A 311 -6.46 12.28 26.96
C ASP A 311 -5.18 11.48 27.32
N ARG A 312 -4.50 11.93 28.39
CA ARG A 312 -3.26 11.27 28.87
C ARG A 312 -3.48 9.83 29.30
N LEU A 313 -4.68 9.49 29.77
CA LEU A 313 -4.98 8.13 30.24
C LEU A 313 -5.02 7.17 29.05
N SER A 314 -5.70 7.55 27.98
CA SER A 314 -5.79 6.72 26.77
C SER A 314 -4.49 6.72 25.97
N ALA A 315 -3.70 7.80 26.01
CA ALA A 315 -2.41 7.88 25.34
C ALA A 315 -1.40 6.80 25.76
N PHE A 316 -1.54 6.23 26.97
CA PHE A 316 -0.69 5.15 27.44
C PHE A 316 -0.81 3.89 26.56
N GLY A 317 0.30 3.47 25.98
CA GLY A 317 0.38 2.36 25.03
C GLY A 317 -0.21 2.69 23.65
N GLY A 318 -0.42 3.96 23.36
CA GLY A 318 -0.90 4.42 22.06
C GLY A 318 0.19 4.51 21.00
N ILE A 319 -0.23 4.95 19.82
CA ILE A 319 0.62 5.29 18.68
C ILE A 319 0.55 6.80 18.47
N VAL A 320 1.71 7.42 18.25
CA VAL A 320 1.81 8.85 17.97
C VAL A 320 2.20 9.07 16.51
N ALA A 321 1.47 9.92 15.81
CA ALA A 321 1.86 10.45 14.51
C ALA A 321 2.14 11.95 14.62
N LEU A 322 3.27 12.38 14.08
CA LEU A 322 3.72 13.76 13.97
C LEU A 322 3.89 14.08 12.48
N ASN A 323 3.38 15.23 12.04
CA ASN A 323 3.49 15.60 10.63
C ASN A 323 4.72 16.48 10.30
N THR A 324 5.55 16.76 11.30
CA THR A 324 6.80 17.51 11.17
C THR A 324 7.94 16.71 11.84
N PRO A 325 9.21 16.97 11.49
CA PRO A 325 10.34 16.27 12.10
C PRO A 325 10.35 16.36 13.62
N VAL A 326 10.80 15.29 14.27
CA VAL A 326 10.87 15.21 15.73
C VAL A 326 12.17 15.83 16.23
N ASP A 327 12.04 16.92 16.99
CA ASP A 327 13.13 17.60 17.67
C ASP A 327 13.37 17.03 19.09
N ALA A 328 14.42 17.53 19.76
CA ALA A 328 14.78 17.08 21.10
C ALA A 328 13.69 17.36 22.16
N ALA A 329 12.91 18.43 22.02
CA ALA A 329 11.86 18.78 22.98
C ALA A 329 10.66 17.83 22.84
N ALA A 330 10.28 17.48 21.61
CA ALA A 330 9.26 16.46 21.35
C ALA A 330 9.74 15.08 21.82
N ALA A 331 11.01 14.75 21.59
CA ALA A 331 11.61 13.48 22.04
C ALA A 331 11.60 13.32 23.57
N GLU A 332 11.77 14.40 24.33
CA GLU A 332 11.66 14.38 25.79
C GLU A 332 10.25 13.98 26.25
N LEU A 333 9.21 14.56 25.64
CA LEU A 333 7.81 14.23 25.93
C LEU A 333 7.50 12.76 25.62
N LEU A 334 7.93 12.26 24.46
CA LEU A 334 7.80 10.85 24.06
C LEU A 334 8.55 9.92 25.01
N SER A 335 9.71 10.36 25.53
CA SER A 335 10.52 9.61 26.48
C SER A 335 9.86 9.46 27.85
N GLY A 336 8.94 10.36 28.21
CA GLY A 336 8.15 10.27 29.45
C GLY A 336 7.00 9.25 29.43
N LEU A 337 6.59 8.73 28.25
CA LEU A 337 5.37 7.94 28.10
C LEU A 337 5.61 6.53 27.55
N PHE A 338 4.84 5.55 28.00
CA PHE A 338 4.84 4.25 27.33
C PHE A 338 4.04 4.37 26.03
N LEU A 339 4.70 4.18 24.89
CA LEU A 339 4.13 4.24 23.54
C LEU A 339 4.56 2.99 22.77
N GLU A 340 3.70 2.50 21.88
CA GLU A 340 4.00 1.35 21.02
C GLU A 340 4.81 1.79 19.79
N CYS A 341 4.35 2.85 19.10
CA CYS A 341 4.97 3.38 17.88
C CYS A 341 4.95 4.92 17.86
N VAL A 342 5.95 5.51 17.22
CA VAL A 342 5.97 6.92 16.81
C VAL A 342 6.30 6.97 15.32
N VAL A 343 5.50 7.69 14.53
CA VAL A 343 5.76 7.94 13.11
C VAL A 343 5.89 9.44 12.84
N ALA A 344 6.88 9.81 12.03
CA ALA A 344 7.16 11.18 11.64
C ALA A 344 7.86 11.22 10.27
N PRO A 345 7.89 12.38 9.58
CA PRO A 345 8.68 12.55 8.36
C PRO A 345 10.21 12.49 8.60
N GLY A 346 10.65 12.58 9.85
CA GLY A 346 12.07 12.49 10.21
C GLY A 346 12.31 12.69 11.69
N PHE A 347 13.52 12.34 12.14
CA PHE A 347 13.98 12.51 13.52
C PHE A 347 15.36 13.15 13.55
N ASP A 348 15.51 14.24 14.30
CA ASP A 348 16.82 14.87 14.50
C ASP A 348 17.76 13.94 15.27
N GLY A 349 19.08 14.14 15.11
CA GLY A 349 20.09 13.32 15.79
C GLY A 349 19.91 13.27 17.32
N ALA A 350 19.66 14.43 17.95
CA ALA A 350 19.41 14.51 19.39
C ALA A 350 18.11 13.79 19.81
N ALA A 351 17.06 13.87 19.00
CA ALA A 351 15.81 13.15 19.25
C ALA A 351 16.03 11.62 19.21
N ARG A 352 16.78 11.15 18.21
CA ARG A 352 17.14 9.73 18.09
C ARG A 352 17.96 9.22 19.27
N GLU A 353 18.95 9.97 19.72
CA GLU A 353 19.79 9.59 20.85
C GLU A 353 18.97 9.45 22.14
N GLN A 354 18.03 10.36 22.39
CA GLN A 354 17.14 10.28 23.56
C GLN A 354 16.19 9.07 23.47
N LEU A 355 15.55 8.87 22.32
CA LEU A 355 14.56 7.80 22.14
C LEU A 355 15.19 6.40 22.08
N ALA A 356 16.50 6.30 21.82
CA ALA A 356 17.24 5.03 21.85
C ALA A 356 17.19 4.35 23.23
N ALA A 357 16.97 5.10 24.32
CA ALA A 357 16.75 4.54 25.65
C ALA A 357 15.51 3.64 25.74
N LYS A 358 14.54 3.79 24.81
CA LYS A 358 13.32 2.98 24.72
C LYS A 358 13.46 1.90 23.66
N ALA A 359 14.29 0.89 23.92
CA ALA A 359 14.62 -0.17 22.96
C ALA A 359 13.41 -0.89 22.31
N ASN A 360 12.24 -0.90 22.96
CA ASN A 360 11.02 -1.53 22.43
C ASN A 360 10.14 -0.60 21.58
N LEU A 361 10.32 0.72 21.69
CA LEU A 361 9.55 1.72 20.96
C LEU A 361 9.90 1.63 19.47
N ARG A 362 8.89 1.42 18.61
CA ARG A 362 9.08 1.48 17.16
C ARG A 362 9.10 2.93 16.72
N LEU A 363 10.22 3.38 16.17
CA LEU A 363 10.30 4.67 15.48
C LEU A 363 10.26 4.42 13.99
N LEU A 364 9.29 5.04 13.33
CA LEU A 364 9.09 4.94 11.89
C LEU A 364 9.30 6.30 11.24
N GLU A 365 10.20 6.34 10.27
CA GLU A 365 10.33 7.45 9.34
C GLU A 365 9.52 7.11 8.08
N LEU A 366 8.63 8.01 7.68
CA LEU A 366 7.82 7.85 6.47
C LEU A 366 7.93 9.10 5.63
N ASP A 367 8.45 8.97 4.41
CA ASP A 367 8.62 10.09 3.49
C ASP A 367 7.29 10.52 2.84
N ALA A 368 7.17 11.80 2.48
CA ALA A 368 6.01 12.32 1.77
C ALA A 368 5.81 11.67 0.39
N ASP A 369 6.89 11.33 -0.31
CA ASP A 369 6.86 10.65 -1.60
C ASP A 369 6.31 9.23 -1.47
N ALA A 370 6.64 8.52 -0.39
CA ALA A 370 6.06 7.20 -0.10
C ALA A 370 4.54 7.29 0.05
N ILE A 371 4.04 8.34 0.71
CA ILE A 371 2.60 8.60 0.84
C ILE A 371 1.98 8.93 -0.51
N ALA A 372 2.63 9.77 -1.33
CA ALA A 372 2.15 10.16 -2.64
C ALA A 372 2.07 8.99 -3.63
N ASN A 373 3.00 8.04 -3.53
CA ASN A 373 3.04 6.83 -4.34
C ASN A 373 1.99 5.78 -3.93
N ALA A 374 1.37 5.92 -2.75
CA ALA A 374 0.39 4.96 -2.27
C ALA A 374 -0.93 5.04 -3.08
N PRO A 375 -1.54 3.89 -3.43
CA PRO A 375 -2.85 3.88 -4.08
C PRO A 375 -3.91 4.58 -3.23
N ARG A 376 -4.72 5.44 -3.85
CA ARG A 376 -5.81 6.19 -3.17
C ARG A 376 -7.16 5.45 -3.13
N ARG A 377 -7.11 4.12 -3.20
CA ARG A 377 -8.28 3.24 -3.19
C ARG A 377 -8.27 2.39 -1.92
N GLN A 378 -9.34 2.45 -1.15
CA GLN A 378 -9.55 1.61 0.02
C GLN A 378 -10.22 0.30 -0.40
N LEU A 379 -9.69 -0.82 0.11
CA LEU A 379 -10.25 -2.15 -0.08
C LEU A 379 -10.69 -2.72 1.27
N ARG A 380 -11.90 -3.29 1.34
CA ARG A 380 -12.42 -3.96 2.54
C ARG A 380 -12.91 -5.35 2.22
N SER A 381 -12.46 -6.35 2.97
CA SER A 381 -12.95 -7.72 2.85
C SER A 381 -14.39 -7.84 3.35
N VAL A 382 -15.20 -8.59 2.60
CA VAL A 382 -16.54 -9.04 2.99
C VAL A 382 -16.67 -10.54 2.72
N LEU A 383 -17.72 -11.19 3.21
CA LEU A 383 -17.92 -12.63 3.00
C LEU A 383 -17.94 -12.96 1.50
N GLY A 384 -16.89 -13.63 1.03
CA GLY A 384 -16.75 -14.04 -0.37
C GLY A 384 -16.27 -12.96 -1.34
N GLY A 385 -15.83 -11.78 -0.89
CA GLY A 385 -15.39 -10.73 -1.81
C GLY A 385 -14.70 -9.52 -1.18
N LEU A 386 -14.56 -8.46 -1.99
CA LEU A 386 -13.95 -7.19 -1.63
C LEU A 386 -14.88 -6.03 -2.02
N LEU A 387 -14.95 -5.01 -1.17
CA LEU A 387 -15.48 -3.69 -1.49
C LEU A 387 -14.32 -2.77 -1.85
N ALA A 388 -14.50 -1.92 -2.86
CA ALA A 388 -13.51 -0.93 -3.29
C ALA A 388 -14.15 0.45 -3.35
N GLN A 389 -13.48 1.46 -2.78
CA GLN A 389 -13.91 2.86 -2.82
C GLN A 389 -12.70 3.79 -2.83
N ASP A 390 -12.89 5.05 -3.18
CA ASP A 390 -11.86 6.07 -3.01
C ASP A 390 -11.68 6.41 -1.51
N LEU A 391 -10.49 6.89 -1.15
CA LEU A 391 -10.24 7.46 0.17
C LEU A 391 -11.02 8.77 0.35
N ASP A 392 -11.58 8.97 1.54
CA ASP A 392 -12.13 10.25 1.97
C ASP A 392 -11.00 11.13 2.52
N ASP A 393 -10.10 11.58 1.65
CA ASP A 393 -8.88 12.33 2.00
C ASP A 393 -8.76 13.66 1.22
N GLY A 394 -9.87 14.12 0.64
CA GLY A 394 -9.95 15.41 -0.03
C GLY A 394 -9.91 16.58 0.96
N ALA A 395 -9.35 17.71 0.52
CA ALA A 395 -9.38 18.95 1.27
C ALA A 395 -10.82 19.35 1.62
N VAL A 396 -11.01 19.91 2.82
CA VAL A 396 -12.32 20.42 3.25
C VAL A 396 -12.71 21.59 2.35
N ASP A 397 -13.78 21.42 1.59
CA ASP A 397 -14.38 22.48 0.78
C ASP A 397 -15.43 23.23 1.61
N GLU A 398 -15.12 24.48 1.92
CA GLU A 398 -15.97 25.36 2.71
C GLU A 398 -16.96 26.15 1.87
N SER A 399 -16.89 26.07 0.53
CA SER A 399 -17.77 26.87 -0.36
C SER A 399 -19.26 26.56 -0.18
N ALA A 400 -19.57 25.36 0.29
CA ALA A 400 -20.93 24.91 0.58
C ALA A 400 -21.37 25.15 2.04
N TRP A 401 -20.49 25.66 2.91
CA TRP A 401 -20.81 25.82 4.33
C TRP A 401 -21.79 26.96 4.55
N GLN A 402 -22.79 26.72 5.39
CA GLN A 402 -23.81 27.71 5.71
C GLN A 402 -24.03 27.80 7.22
N VAL A 403 -23.97 29.02 7.75
CA VAL A 403 -24.46 29.30 9.10
C VAL A 403 -26.00 29.40 9.02
N VAL A 404 -26.70 28.42 9.60
CA VAL A 404 -28.16 28.30 9.49
C VAL A 404 -28.90 28.75 10.75
N SER A 405 -28.17 28.98 11.85
CA SER A 405 -28.69 29.63 13.06
C SER A 405 -28.74 31.15 12.90
N GLU A 406 -29.51 31.82 13.75
CA GLU A 406 -29.54 33.29 13.83
C GLU A 406 -28.19 33.86 14.31
N ARG A 407 -27.60 33.24 15.34
CA ARG A 407 -26.27 33.61 15.83
C ARG A 407 -25.22 33.25 14.78
N GLN A 408 -24.34 34.20 14.47
CA GLN A 408 -23.20 34.02 13.57
C GLN A 408 -21.96 33.61 14.35
N ALA A 409 -21.07 32.82 13.73
CA ALA A 409 -19.77 32.49 14.30
C ALA A 409 -18.75 33.61 14.04
N ASP A 410 -17.87 33.85 15.01
CA ASP A 410 -16.66 34.62 14.81
C ASP A 410 -15.55 33.76 14.17
N ILE A 411 -14.42 34.41 13.86
CA ILE A 411 -13.31 33.76 13.15
C ILE A 411 -12.72 32.63 13.99
N GLU A 412 -12.53 32.83 15.30
CA GLU A 412 -11.95 31.82 16.20
C GLU A 412 -12.86 30.59 16.31
N THR A 413 -14.18 30.79 16.42
CA THR A 413 -15.17 29.72 16.42
C THR A 413 -15.16 28.96 15.10
N LEU A 414 -15.09 29.66 13.96
CA LEU A 414 -15.00 29.01 12.65
C LEU A 414 -13.72 28.19 12.48
N ASP A 415 -12.58 28.69 12.97
CA ASP A 415 -11.32 27.95 12.95
C ASP A 415 -11.39 26.66 13.79
N ASP A 416 -12.03 26.71 14.96
CA ASP A 416 -12.28 25.53 15.78
C ASP A 416 -13.26 24.56 15.11
N LEU A 417 -14.31 25.05 14.43
CA LEU A 417 -15.23 24.20 13.67
C LEU A 417 -14.51 23.52 12.50
N ARG A 418 -13.59 24.20 11.80
CA ARG A 418 -12.73 23.60 10.77
C ARG A 418 -11.87 22.49 11.33
N PHE A 419 -11.20 22.75 12.46
CA PHE A 419 -10.39 21.75 13.14
C PHE A 419 -11.22 20.52 13.55
N ALA A 420 -12.37 20.74 14.20
CA ALA A 420 -13.26 19.68 14.65
C ALA A 420 -13.84 18.87 13.47
N TRP A 421 -14.16 19.54 12.36
CA TRP A 421 -14.67 18.91 11.14
C TRP A 421 -13.65 18.01 10.46
N LYS A 422 -12.39 18.46 10.36
CA LYS A 422 -11.27 17.62 9.89
C LYS A 422 -11.13 16.38 10.76
N LEU A 423 -11.20 16.54 12.08
CA LEU A 423 -11.00 15.43 13.02
C LEU A 423 -12.15 14.41 13.00
N VAL A 424 -13.41 14.86 12.96
CA VAL A 424 -14.57 13.94 13.06
C VAL A 424 -14.62 12.92 11.93
N ARG A 425 -14.03 13.23 10.77
CA ARG A 425 -13.84 12.32 9.63
C ARG A 425 -13.05 11.05 9.98
N HIS A 426 -12.12 11.15 10.93
CA HIS A 426 -11.19 10.07 11.31
C HIS A 426 -11.63 9.31 12.56
N VAL A 427 -12.86 9.54 13.03
CA VAL A 427 -13.44 8.89 14.20
C VAL A 427 -14.52 7.90 13.74
N ARG A 428 -14.52 6.68 14.29
CA ARG A 428 -15.50 5.65 13.90
C ARG A 428 -16.94 6.11 14.17
N SER A 429 -17.83 5.87 13.22
CA SER A 429 -19.22 6.34 13.25
C SER A 429 -20.13 5.55 14.21
N ASN A 430 -21.13 6.17 14.83
CA ASN A 430 -21.41 7.61 14.82
C ASN A 430 -20.36 8.37 15.65
N ALA A 431 -19.84 9.47 15.12
CA ALA A 431 -18.77 10.23 15.75
C ALA A 431 -19.21 11.64 16.18
N ILE A 432 -18.77 12.03 17.37
CA ILE A 432 -18.85 13.41 17.88
C ILE A 432 -17.48 13.83 18.39
N VAL A 433 -17.03 15.01 18.00
CA VAL A 433 -15.77 15.61 18.45
C VAL A 433 -16.06 16.95 19.09
N VAL A 434 -15.57 17.16 20.32
CA VAL A 434 -15.52 18.45 20.98
C VAL A 434 -14.10 18.98 20.87
N ALA A 435 -13.94 20.22 20.42
CA ALA A 435 -12.62 20.83 20.24
C ALA A 435 -12.62 22.31 20.65
N HIS A 436 -11.44 22.78 21.03
CA HIS A 436 -11.21 24.20 21.29
C HIS A 436 -9.75 24.57 21.02
N ARG A 437 -9.54 25.75 20.41
CA ARG A 437 -8.26 26.33 20.02
C ARG A 437 -7.34 25.37 19.28
N GLY A 438 -7.89 24.57 18.37
CA GLY A 438 -7.14 23.56 17.62
C GLY A 438 -6.64 22.37 18.46
N GLN A 439 -7.34 22.01 19.53
CA GLN A 439 -7.10 20.80 20.34
C GLN A 439 -8.41 20.06 20.55
N SER A 440 -8.38 18.72 20.43
CA SER A 440 -9.51 17.87 20.83
C SER A 440 -9.66 17.87 22.34
N LEU A 441 -10.87 18.05 22.84
CA LEU A 441 -11.19 17.99 24.27
C LEU A 441 -11.97 16.74 24.65
N GLY A 442 -12.73 16.17 23.71
CA GLY A 442 -13.48 14.94 23.95
C GLY A 442 -13.97 14.32 22.65
N ILE A 443 -13.90 12.99 22.57
CA ILE A 443 -14.22 12.22 21.36
C ILE A 443 -15.18 11.10 21.74
N GLY A 444 -16.34 11.07 21.10
CA GLY A 444 -17.34 10.02 21.21
C GLY A 444 -17.36 9.17 19.96
N ALA A 445 -16.70 8.02 19.99
CA ALA A 445 -16.52 7.14 18.83
C ALA A 445 -17.46 5.91 18.87
N GLY A 446 -17.89 5.47 17.69
CA GLY A 446 -18.39 4.12 17.44
C GLY A 446 -19.75 3.79 18.05
N GLN A 447 -20.61 4.78 18.35
CA GLN A 447 -21.92 4.49 18.94
C GLN A 447 -23.01 4.29 17.89
N MET A 448 -23.95 3.40 18.18
CA MET A 448 -25.12 3.13 17.33
C MET A 448 -26.12 4.29 17.31
N ASN A 449 -26.12 5.15 18.34
CA ASN A 449 -26.96 6.34 18.42
C ASN A 449 -26.11 7.61 18.64
N ARG A 450 -26.49 8.71 18.00
CA ARG A 450 -25.70 9.95 17.95
C ARG A 450 -25.61 10.69 19.28
N VAL A 451 -26.72 10.75 20.02
CA VAL A 451 -26.76 11.36 21.36
C VAL A 451 -25.85 10.64 22.36
N GLY A 452 -25.63 9.33 22.17
CA GLY A 452 -24.67 8.53 22.93
C GLY A 452 -23.23 8.95 22.66
N SER A 453 -22.84 9.12 21.38
CA SER A 453 -21.54 9.70 21.03
C SER A 453 -21.36 11.09 21.61
N ALA A 454 -22.40 11.92 21.54
CA ALA A 454 -22.35 13.28 22.08
C ALA A 454 -22.13 13.27 23.59
N ARG A 455 -22.83 12.39 24.32
CA ARG A 455 -22.64 12.22 25.76
C ARG A 455 -21.19 11.87 26.11
N LEU A 456 -20.62 10.87 25.44
CA LEU A 456 -19.23 10.46 25.69
C LEU A 456 -18.24 11.60 25.42
N ALA A 457 -18.38 12.30 24.29
CA ALA A 457 -17.51 13.41 23.94
C ALA A 457 -17.61 14.57 24.95
N LEU A 458 -18.82 14.92 25.37
CA LEU A 458 -19.08 16.03 26.29
C LEU A 458 -18.67 15.71 27.74
N GLU A 459 -18.84 14.45 28.17
CA GLU A 459 -18.35 13.98 29.48
C GLU A 459 -16.82 13.96 29.52
N ALA A 460 -16.17 13.49 28.45
CA ALA A 460 -14.71 13.52 28.32
C ALA A 460 -14.15 14.95 28.34
N ALA A 461 -14.79 15.88 27.62
CA ALA A 461 -14.39 17.29 27.61
C ALA A 461 -14.58 17.99 28.97
N GLY A 462 -15.50 17.49 29.81
CA GLY A 462 -15.73 18.02 31.16
C GLY A 462 -16.02 19.52 31.17
N GLN A 463 -15.29 20.28 31.99
CA GLN A 463 -15.42 21.75 32.04
C GLN A 463 -14.83 22.45 30.81
N GLY A 464 -13.93 21.80 30.07
CA GLY A 464 -13.36 22.32 28.83
C GLY A 464 -14.38 22.47 27.71
N ALA A 465 -15.55 21.82 27.80
CA ALA A 465 -16.63 21.96 26.82
C ALA A 465 -17.24 23.38 26.77
N ARG A 466 -17.09 24.19 27.84
CA ARG A 466 -17.66 25.54 27.88
C ARG A 466 -16.91 26.46 26.93
N GLY A 467 -17.61 27.03 25.94
CA GLY A 467 -17.02 27.84 24.87
C GLY A 467 -16.31 27.02 23.78
N ALA A 468 -16.38 25.69 23.86
CA ALA A 468 -15.85 24.81 22.82
C ALA A 468 -16.88 24.62 21.68
N VAL A 469 -16.43 24.00 20.60
CA VAL A 469 -17.27 23.63 19.47
C VAL A 469 -17.48 22.13 19.39
N LEU A 470 -18.53 21.70 18.69
CA LEU A 470 -18.86 20.29 18.49
C LEU A 470 -19.08 19.96 17.02
N ALA A 471 -18.34 18.99 16.49
CA ALA A 471 -18.53 18.44 15.15
C ALA A 471 -19.20 17.06 15.18
N SER A 472 -20.05 16.81 14.19
CA SER A 472 -20.78 15.55 14.00
C SER A 472 -20.57 15.01 12.59
N ASP A 473 -20.08 13.77 12.45
CA ASP A 473 -19.81 13.15 11.14
C ASP A 473 -21.08 12.94 10.28
N GLY A 474 -22.23 12.78 10.95
CA GLY A 474 -23.56 12.62 10.38
C GLY A 474 -24.54 13.69 10.88
N PHE A 475 -25.69 13.80 10.24
CA PHE A 475 -26.70 14.78 10.65
C PHE A 475 -27.32 14.45 12.02
N PHE A 476 -27.89 15.46 12.69
CA PHE A 476 -28.65 15.26 13.92
C PHE A 476 -30.08 14.76 13.59
N PRO A 477 -30.48 13.56 14.04
CA PRO A 477 -31.82 13.05 13.75
C PRO A 477 -32.91 13.76 14.57
N PHE A 478 -32.55 14.31 15.73
CA PHE A 478 -33.40 15.03 16.67
C PHE A 478 -32.62 16.19 17.30
N ASP A 479 -33.31 17.10 17.99
CA ASP A 479 -32.70 18.25 18.68
C ASP A 479 -31.98 17.89 20.00
N ASP A 480 -32.10 16.64 20.45
CA ASP A 480 -31.56 16.14 21.72
C ASP A 480 -30.05 16.36 21.89
N THR A 481 -29.30 16.22 20.80
CA THR A 481 -27.85 16.39 20.76
C THR A 481 -27.47 17.87 20.91
N VAL A 482 -28.22 18.77 20.26
CA VAL A 482 -28.04 20.23 20.41
C VAL A 482 -28.35 20.65 21.84
N ARG A 483 -29.47 20.20 22.40
CA ARG A 483 -29.86 20.51 23.78
C ARG A 483 -28.85 19.96 24.80
N LEU A 484 -28.30 18.77 24.55
CA LEU A 484 -27.25 18.20 25.37
C LEU A 484 -25.95 19.03 25.29
N ALA A 485 -25.52 19.42 24.09
CA ALA A 485 -24.34 20.25 23.87
C ALA A 485 -24.46 21.60 24.60
N ALA A 486 -25.62 22.25 24.52
CA ALA A 486 -25.89 23.52 25.21
C ALA A 486 -25.77 23.39 26.74
N ARG A 487 -26.22 22.28 27.34
CA ARG A 487 -26.08 22.05 28.79
C ARG A 487 -24.63 21.96 29.26
N HIS A 488 -23.72 21.55 28.38
CA HIS A 488 -22.28 21.51 28.64
C HIS A 488 -21.57 22.83 28.26
N GLY A 489 -22.30 23.80 27.70
CA GLY A 489 -21.78 25.11 27.34
C GLY A 489 -21.08 25.17 25.99
N ILE A 490 -21.37 24.24 25.08
CA ILE A 490 -20.91 24.32 23.69
C ILE A 490 -21.47 25.58 23.04
N GLU A 491 -20.62 26.29 22.31
CA GLU A 491 -20.96 27.57 21.68
C GLU A 491 -21.41 27.42 20.22
N ALA A 492 -20.85 26.44 19.51
CA ALA A 492 -21.16 26.19 18.11
C ALA A 492 -21.14 24.69 17.77
N VAL A 493 -21.98 24.30 16.81
CA VAL A 493 -22.04 22.95 16.27
C VAL A 493 -21.88 22.96 14.74
N ILE A 494 -21.23 21.94 14.19
CA ILE A 494 -21.13 21.71 12.75
C ILE A 494 -21.57 20.28 12.39
N GLN A 495 -22.38 20.16 11.35
CA GLN A 495 -22.95 18.89 10.89
C GLN A 495 -23.21 18.90 9.38
N PRO A 496 -23.47 17.76 8.72
CA PRO A 496 -23.78 17.72 7.29
C PRO A 496 -25.07 18.45 6.89
N GLY A 497 -26.12 18.37 7.72
CA GLY A 497 -27.49 18.64 7.29
C GLY A 497 -28.07 17.51 6.41
N GLY A 498 -29.27 17.72 5.90
CA GLY A 498 -30.01 16.77 5.06
C GLY A 498 -31.02 15.91 5.82
N SER A 499 -31.29 16.21 7.10
CA SER A 499 -32.37 15.56 7.85
C SER A 499 -33.71 16.16 7.45
N VAL A 500 -34.76 15.33 7.38
CA VAL A 500 -36.15 15.84 7.30
C VAL A 500 -36.54 16.66 8.53
N ARG A 501 -35.73 16.62 9.60
CA ARG A 501 -35.90 17.34 10.87
C ARG A 501 -34.80 18.36 11.16
N ASP A 502 -34.05 18.82 10.15
CA ASP A 502 -33.01 19.84 10.39
C ASP A 502 -33.57 21.10 11.09
N ALA A 503 -34.80 21.49 10.77
CA ALA A 503 -35.49 22.61 11.40
C ALA A 503 -35.61 22.49 12.94
N ASP A 504 -35.77 21.28 13.48
CA ASP A 504 -35.87 21.05 14.93
C ASP A 504 -34.54 21.41 15.62
N SER A 505 -33.42 20.99 15.02
CA SER A 505 -32.08 21.27 15.54
C SER A 505 -31.69 22.74 15.39
N ILE A 506 -32.03 23.37 14.26
CA ILE A 506 -31.81 24.79 14.02
C ILE A 506 -32.60 25.63 15.03
N THR A 507 -33.87 25.29 15.25
CA THR A 507 -34.73 25.95 16.25
C THR A 507 -34.12 25.84 17.64
N ALA A 508 -33.67 24.63 18.04
CA ALA A 508 -33.00 24.45 19.33
C ALA A 508 -31.70 25.26 19.46
N CYS A 509 -30.91 25.40 18.39
CA CYS A 509 -29.73 26.28 18.40
C CYS A 509 -30.12 27.73 18.62
N ASN A 510 -31.16 28.23 17.94
CA ASN A 510 -31.65 29.60 18.10
C ASN A 510 -32.18 29.85 19.52
N GLU A 511 -32.98 28.92 20.06
CA GLU A 511 -33.50 28.99 21.43
C GLU A 511 -32.39 29.06 22.49
N LEU A 512 -31.27 28.36 22.24
CA LEU A 512 -30.20 28.18 23.21
C LEU A 512 -28.98 29.08 22.94
N GLY A 513 -29.00 29.88 21.87
CA GLY A 513 -27.94 30.80 21.50
C GLY A 513 -26.67 30.14 20.94
N LEU A 514 -26.81 28.95 20.33
CA LEU A 514 -25.71 28.24 19.67
C LEU A 514 -25.61 28.63 18.19
N VAL A 515 -24.39 28.64 17.67
CA VAL A 515 -24.18 28.69 16.22
C VAL A 515 -24.35 27.28 15.63
N MET A 516 -25.02 27.16 14.49
CA MET A 516 -25.07 25.92 13.70
C MET A 516 -24.55 26.15 12.30
N VAL A 517 -23.53 25.36 11.90
CA VAL A 517 -23.02 25.29 10.54
C VAL A 517 -23.44 23.97 9.88
N VAL A 518 -23.96 24.04 8.66
CA VAL A 518 -24.21 22.87 7.81
C VAL A 518 -23.22 22.83 6.64
N THR A 519 -22.69 21.64 6.33
CA THR A 519 -21.62 21.48 5.32
C THR A 519 -22.08 20.85 4.00
N GLY A 520 -23.22 20.15 4.00
CA GLY A 520 -23.68 19.35 2.87
C GLY A 520 -22.86 18.08 2.60
N ARG A 521 -21.89 17.73 3.46
CA ARG A 521 -21.00 16.57 3.28
C ARG A 521 -20.97 15.71 4.53
N ARG A 522 -21.05 14.39 4.37
CA ARG A 522 -21.02 13.40 5.46
C ARG A 522 -19.71 12.62 5.42
N HIS A 523 -19.14 12.33 6.59
CA HIS A 523 -17.84 11.64 6.73
C HIS A 523 -17.95 10.37 7.59
N PHE A 524 -18.68 9.35 7.12
CA PHE A 524 -18.79 8.09 7.85
C PHE A 524 -17.55 7.21 7.73
N LEU A 525 -17.16 6.58 8.84
CA LEU A 525 -16.01 5.68 8.93
C LEU A 525 -16.37 4.45 9.77
N HIS A 526 -16.18 3.25 9.21
CA HIS A 526 -16.58 1.96 9.81
C HIS A 526 -15.50 0.91 9.79
#